data_AF-A0A3R7NRE2-F1
#
_entry.id   AF-A0A3R7NRE2-F1
#
_cell.length_a   1.000
_cell.length_b   1.000
_cell.length_c   1.000
_cell.angle_alpha   90.00
_cell.angle_beta   90.00
_cell.angle_gamma   90.00
#
_symmetry.space_group_name_H-M   'P 1'
#
loop_
_entity.id
_entity.type
_entity.pdbx_description
1 polymer ?
#
loop_
_entity_poly.entity_id
_entity_poly.type
_entity_poly.pdbx_seq_one_letter_code
_entity_poly.pdbx_strand_id
1 'polypeptide(L)'
;MMFDAAAESLMRDPQYLLRLYHKAIQTLVKCEASSFLRSLSSSFIQTDARYRVRSRMHAVELWPLKGVLRQIFPANTLSDRELLIIIAMLPLEEYGESGVANGSDDIRVSPVMLLLRLRQMCPVQASLLLEMSRCMDARPQLPHPCDSACGKALARCAAEGGREACILERATVLDFLTESYGMTLSEAFCLIEYCSMGLSSASSSSSSTVAVDGAYLYAFLYQRPLPSDVRFSLLMSVFAEAVCDPNRAGPSGTFALLEGLRRLSLKPDLNVKFSEHTSVCIDAGRELSNCFLTRLSFEELCKDLRVGLLLKEVRQLFFYLRGEGHQELVSVHTLLCEFTRHFVPVSKSLFLILEEAVRRYVVKSGGLLALPRLHLALPAGPISIATFISVLRGAGVPEAVSDVELEWLRFKGQDRERLVLLLSGEFPTKREALVRQLFGQLKKLGNLAREQETVELGRVLGLFHPEKVEGALMGGEEDWRHVMKQCFGEKTSTMLTCDHFLYFWRAVSAACSDDSVFTMILWRSFNMHSSH
;
A
#
# COMPACT_ATOMS: atom_id res chain seq x y z
N MET A 1 -0.01 25.77 -11.41
CA MET A 1 0.12 25.97 -9.94
C MET A 1 1.57 26.36 -9.64
N MET A 2 1.83 27.57 -9.12
CA MET A 2 3.20 27.99 -8.83
C MET A 2 3.53 27.69 -7.37
N PHE A 3 4.33 26.64 -7.14
CA PHE A 3 4.86 26.33 -5.82
C PHE A 3 6.02 27.28 -5.48
N ASP A 4 6.17 27.65 -4.21
CA ASP A 4 7.43 28.28 -3.77
C ASP A 4 8.54 27.20 -3.74
N ALA A 5 9.80 27.62 -3.83
CA ALA A 5 10.93 26.69 -3.85
C ALA A 5 10.99 25.77 -2.61
N ALA A 6 10.42 26.22 -1.48
CA ALA A 6 10.32 25.41 -0.26
C ALA A 6 9.28 24.30 -0.41
N ALA A 7 8.12 24.57 -0.99
CA ALA A 7 7.08 23.59 -1.27
C ALA A 7 7.55 22.58 -2.33
N GLU A 8 8.27 23.02 -3.36
CA GLU A 8 8.91 22.11 -4.32
C GLU A 8 9.93 21.17 -3.64
N SER A 9 10.74 21.71 -2.73
CA SER A 9 11.68 20.88 -1.95
C SER A 9 10.95 19.85 -1.08
N LEU A 10 9.84 20.24 -0.44
CA LEU A 10 9.05 19.35 0.41
C LEU A 10 8.33 18.27 -0.41
N MET A 11 7.89 18.58 -1.64
CA MET A 11 7.31 17.59 -2.55
C MET A 11 8.32 16.54 -3.03
N ARG A 12 9.63 16.82 -2.91
CA ARG A 12 10.71 15.86 -3.21
C ARG A 12 11.21 15.10 -1.98
N ASP A 13 10.64 15.37 -0.81
CA ASP A 13 10.95 14.69 0.44
C ASP A 13 9.88 13.63 0.78
N PRO A 14 10.14 12.34 0.47
CA PRO A 14 9.18 11.25 0.71
C PRO A 14 8.86 11.07 2.21
N GLN A 15 9.81 11.40 3.11
CA GLN A 15 9.62 11.29 4.55
C GLN A 15 8.67 12.38 5.08
N TYR A 16 8.71 13.56 4.46
CA TYR A 16 7.73 14.61 4.72
C TYR A 16 6.36 14.25 4.15
N LEU A 17 6.29 13.78 2.90
CA LEU A 17 5.03 13.39 2.25
C LEU A 17 4.28 12.29 3.03
N LEU A 18 5.01 11.29 3.53
CA LEU A 18 4.42 10.23 4.36
C LEU A 18 3.83 10.77 5.66
N ARG A 19 4.56 11.65 6.37
CA ARG A 19 4.07 12.31 7.59
C ARG A 19 2.85 13.20 7.31
N LEU A 20 2.85 13.91 6.18
CA LEU A 20 1.72 14.73 5.76
C LEU A 20 0.48 13.88 5.48
N TYR A 21 0.66 12.72 4.83
CA TYR A 21 -0.41 11.75 4.61
C TYR A 21 -1.02 11.25 5.92
N HIS A 22 -0.20 10.81 6.90
CA HIS A 22 -0.69 10.40 8.23
C HIS A 22 -1.47 11.52 8.91
N LYS A 23 -0.90 12.72 8.94
CA LYS A 23 -1.52 13.90 9.53
C LYS A 23 -2.87 14.24 8.89
N ALA A 24 -2.98 14.11 7.57
CA ALA A 24 -4.24 14.30 6.86
C ALA A 24 -5.27 13.24 7.25
N ILE A 25 -4.91 11.95 7.28
CA ILE A 25 -5.83 10.86 7.66
C ILE A 25 -6.30 10.97 9.09
N GLN A 26 -5.40 11.26 10.04
CA GLN A 26 -5.75 11.45 11.45
C GLN A 26 -6.79 12.58 11.63
N THR A 27 -6.80 13.55 10.72
CA THR A 27 -7.79 14.63 10.72
C THR A 27 -9.07 14.26 9.99
N LEU A 28 -8.98 13.47 8.92
CA LEU A 28 -10.11 13.02 8.10
C LEU A 28 -10.94 11.92 8.77
N VAL A 29 -10.30 10.99 9.45
CA VAL A 29 -10.95 9.81 10.03
C VAL A 29 -11.01 9.97 11.55
N LYS A 30 -12.20 9.78 12.11
CA LYS A 30 -12.43 9.72 13.55
C LYS A 30 -12.69 8.28 13.96
N CYS A 31 -12.13 7.89 15.10
CA CYS A 31 -12.44 6.63 15.76
C CYS A 31 -13.20 6.94 17.06
N GLU A 32 -14.43 6.45 17.19
CA GLU A 32 -15.23 6.65 18.39
C GLU A 32 -14.63 5.84 19.56
N ALA A 33 -14.35 6.49 20.69
CA ALA A 33 -13.61 5.86 21.79
C ALA A 33 -14.35 4.68 22.47
N SER A 34 -15.69 4.66 22.43
CA SER A 34 -16.54 3.65 23.08
C SER A 34 -16.74 2.41 22.22
N SER A 35 -16.90 2.59 20.91
CA SER A 35 -17.28 1.54 19.96
C SER A 35 -16.15 1.15 19.00
N PHE A 36 -15.11 1.98 18.90
CA PHE A 36 -14.06 1.93 17.90
C PHE A 36 -14.55 2.05 16.45
N LEU A 37 -15.80 2.49 16.26
CA LEU A 37 -16.34 2.79 14.94
C LEU A 37 -15.50 3.88 14.27
N ARG A 38 -15.13 3.65 13.02
CA ARG A 38 -14.39 4.60 12.20
C ARG A 38 -15.35 5.29 11.24
N SER A 39 -15.32 6.62 11.25
CA SER A 39 -16.16 7.46 10.39
C SER A 39 -15.35 8.63 9.86
N LEU A 40 -15.85 9.29 8.83
CA LEU A 40 -15.27 10.56 8.39
C LEU A 40 -15.51 11.67 9.43
N SER A 41 -14.66 12.68 9.42
CA SER A 41 -14.77 13.81 10.32
C SER A 41 -16.05 14.60 10.04
N SER A 42 -16.62 15.18 11.10
CA SER A 42 -17.81 16.03 10.98
C SER A 42 -17.63 17.17 9.97
N SER A 43 -16.43 17.75 9.91
CA SER A 43 -16.10 18.81 8.95
C SER A 43 -16.09 18.31 7.50
N PHE A 44 -15.58 17.09 7.27
CA PHE A 44 -15.69 16.44 5.96
C PHE A 44 -17.16 16.22 5.60
N ILE A 45 -17.92 15.57 6.47
CA ILE A 45 -19.34 15.23 6.23
C ILE A 45 -20.17 16.49 5.94
N GLN A 46 -19.97 17.58 6.70
CA GLN A 46 -20.67 18.85 6.49
C GLN A 46 -20.29 19.52 5.15
N THR A 47 -19.04 19.40 4.73
CA THR A 47 -18.58 19.94 3.45
C THR A 47 -19.15 19.11 2.29
N ASP A 48 -19.07 17.79 2.39
CA ASP A 48 -19.56 16.83 1.41
C ASP A 48 -21.09 16.88 1.23
N ALA A 49 -21.84 17.11 2.32
CA ALA A 49 -23.29 17.28 2.30
C ALA A 49 -23.77 18.45 1.41
N ARG A 50 -22.89 19.41 1.09
CA ARG A 50 -23.20 20.50 0.15
C ARG A 50 -23.21 20.02 -1.29
N TYR A 51 -22.71 18.83 -1.60
CA TYR A 51 -22.59 18.29 -2.96
C TYR A 51 -23.51 17.08 -3.15
N ARG A 52 -24.82 17.30 -2.99
CA ARG A 52 -25.86 16.27 -3.21
C ARG A 52 -26.55 16.35 -4.58
N VAL A 53 -26.27 17.37 -5.37
CA VAL A 53 -26.92 17.60 -6.67
C VAL A 53 -25.84 17.79 -7.73
N ARG A 54 -25.97 17.11 -8.88
CA ARG A 54 -24.97 17.16 -9.96
C ARG A 54 -24.65 18.55 -10.48
N SER A 55 -25.58 19.49 -10.42
CA SER A 55 -25.33 20.90 -10.77
C SER A 55 -24.22 21.56 -9.95
N ARG A 56 -23.74 20.94 -8.87
CA ARG A 56 -22.60 21.41 -8.08
C ARG A 56 -21.27 20.74 -8.45
N MET A 57 -21.23 19.95 -9.52
CA MET A 57 -20.02 19.27 -9.99
C MET A 57 -19.13 20.10 -10.90
N HIS A 58 -19.40 21.40 -11.09
CA HIS A 58 -18.63 22.25 -11.99
C HIS A 58 -17.13 22.21 -11.70
N ALA A 59 -16.33 21.92 -12.73
CA ALA A 59 -14.88 21.91 -12.64
C ALA A 59 -14.35 23.33 -12.44
N VAL A 60 -13.43 23.49 -11.48
CA VAL A 60 -12.78 24.76 -11.16
C VAL A 60 -11.28 24.58 -11.23
N GLU A 61 -10.54 25.68 -11.34
CA GLU A 61 -9.08 25.64 -11.21
C GLU A 61 -8.66 25.04 -9.87
N LEU A 62 -7.44 24.49 -9.80
CA LEU A 62 -6.92 23.85 -8.60
C LEU A 62 -6.82 24.80 -7.39
N TRP A 63 -6.60 26.09 -7.61
CA TRP A 63 -6.43 27.05 -6.52
C TRP A 63 -7.68 27.19 -5.63
N PRO A 64 -8.90 27.41 -6.19
CA PRO A 64 -10.15 27.38 -5.43
C PRO A 64 -10.37 26.14 -4.57
N LEU A 65 -9.86 24.97 -4.96
CA LEU A 65 -10.02 23.72 -4.21
C LEU A 65 -9.37 23.76 -2.82
N LYS A 66 -8.35 24.60 -2.63
CA LYS A 66 -7.77 24.86 -1.30
C LYS A 66 -8.81 25.37 -0.32
N GLY A 67 -9.78 26.17 -0.77
CA GLY A 67 -10.87 26.67 0.06
C GLY A 67 -11.78 25.55 0.57
N VAL A 68 -12.00 24.51 -0.23
CA VAL A 68 -12.74 23.30 0.18
C VAL A 68 -11.93 22.53 1.23
N LEU A 69 -10.63 22.31 0.98
CA LEU A 69 -9.74 21.66 1.94
C LEU A 69 -9.70 22.39 3.28
N ARG A 70 -9.66 23.73 3.28
CA ARG A 70 -9.63 24.54 4.49
C ARG A 70 -10.88 24.39 5.37
N GLN A 71 -12.02 24.03 4.78
CA GLN A 71 -13.26 23.74 5.53
C GLN A 71 -13.21 22.37 6.24
N ILE A 72 -12.41 21.44 5.70
CA ILE A 72 -12.24 20.09 6.23
C ILE A 72 -11.08 20.06 7.24
N PHE A 73 -9.99 20.76 6.91
CA PHE A 73 -8.73 20.75 7.63
C PHE A 73 -8.48 22.10 8.33
N PRO A 74 -8.59 22.15 9.67
CA PRO A 74 -8.44 23.40 10.40
C PRO A 74 -6.98 23.89 10.36
N ALA A 75 -6.80 25.21 10.46
CA ALA A 75 -5.50 25.86 10.26
C ALA A 75 -4.47 25.58 11.37
N ASN A 76 -4.94 25.20 12.57
CA ASN A 76 -4.09 24.71 13.65
C ASN A 76 -3.51 23.31 13.37
N THR A 77 -4.13 22.54 12.47
CA THR A 77 -3.65 21.22 12.08
C THR A 77 -2.83 21.30 10.81
N LEU A 78 -3.39 21.75 9.69
CA LEU A 78 -2.69 21.82 8.40
C LEU A 78 -2.53 23.24 7.90
N SER A 79 -1.29 23.62 7.59
CA SER A 79 -0.93 24.91 7.00
C SER A 79 -1.44 25.02 5.56
N ASP A 80 -1.53 26.26 5.05
CA ASP A 80 -1.92 26.51 3.66
C ASP A 80 -0.98 25.85 2.64
N ARG A 81 0.31 25.76 2.97
CA ARG A 81 1.31 25.07 2.14
C ARG A 81 1.06 23.57 2.10
N GLU A 82 0.79 22.95 3.24
CA GLU A 82 0.44 21.53 3.34
C GLU A 82 -0.82 21.20 2.53
N LEU A 83 -1.84 22.07 2.54
CA LEU A 83 -3.03 21.86 1.72
C LEU A 83 -2.73 21.86 0.21
N LEU A 84 -1.84 22.76 -0.25
CA LEU A 84 -1.42 22.79 -1.64
C LEU A 84 -0.64 21.53 -2.04
N ILE A 85 0.22 21.04 -1.15
CA ILE A 85 0.95 19.78 -1.36
C ILE A 85 -0.04 18.61 -1.43
N ILE A 86 -1.04 18.55 -0.55
CA ILE A 86 -2.09 17.51 -0.60
C ILE A 86 -2.80 17.53 -1.96
N ILE A 87 -3.19 18.71 -2.48
CA ILE A 87 -3.84 18.81 -3.80
C ILE A 87 -2.96 18.20 -4.90
N ALA A 88 -1.65 18.49 -4.88
CA ALA A 88 -0.72 17.95 -5.88
C ALA A 88 -0.39 16.46 -5.70
N MET A 89 -0.53 15.91 -4.49
CA MET A 89 -0.35 14.47 -4.24
C MET A 89 -1.55 13.63 -4.72
N LEU A 90 -2.74 14.22 -4.79
CA LEU A 90 -3.95 13.50 -5.19
C LEU A 90 -3.97 13.30 -6.72
N PRO A 91 -4.38 12.11 -7.21
CA PRO A 91 -4.51 11.85 -8.65
C PRO A 91 -5.77 12.54 -9.19
N LEU A 92 -5.73 13.87 -9.29
CA LEU A 92 -6.84 14.72 -9.74
C LEU A 92 -6.82 14.92 -11.26
N GLU A 93 -5.66 14.74 -11.90
CA GLU A 93 -5.46 14.88 -13.35
C GLU A 93 -6.31 13.89 -14.16
N GLU A 94 -6.56 12.69 -13.61
CA GLU A 94 -7.40 11.65 -14.22
C GLU A 94 -8.87 12.09 -14.41
N TYR A 95 -9.30 13.15 -13.71
CA TYR A 95 -10.67 13.69 -13.72
C TYR A 95 -10.71 15.14 -14.20
N GLY A 96 -9.59 15.63 -14.73
CA GLY A 96 -9.50 16.97 -15.29
C GLY A 96 -10.18 17.03 -16.65
N GLU A 97 -11.07 17.99 -16.85
CA GLU A 97 -11.42 18.40 -18.21
C GLU A 97 -10.23 19.18 -18.77
N SER A 98 -9.45 18.57 -19.68
CA SER A 98 -8.43 19.31 -20.43
C SER A 98 -9.14 20.29 -21.36
N GLY A 99 -9.33 21.52 -20.89
CA GLY A 99 -9.96 22.58 -21.66
C GLY A 99 -9.03 23.06 -22.77
N VAL A 100 -9.36 22.77 -24.03
CA VAL A 100 -8.65 23.31 -25.22
C VAL A 100 -9.00 24.79 -25.47
N ALA A 101 -9.60 25.49 -24.50
CA ALA A 101 -9.99 26.88 -24.64
C ALA A 101 -8.95 27.79 -23.98
N ASN A 102 -8.11 28.40 -24.82
CA ASN A 102 -7.17 29.50 -24.53
C ASN A 102 -5.81 29.12 -23.92
N GLY A 103 -5.00 28.31 -24.60
CA GLY A 103 -3.52 28.42 -24.55
C GLY A 103 -2.82 28.28 -23.20
N SER A 104 -3.52 27.95 -22.12
CA SER A 104 -3.01 27.60 -20.80
C SER A 104 -3.48 26.19 -20.46
N ASP A 105 -2.53 25.27 -20.23
CA ASP A 105 -2.73 23.90 -19.74
C ASP A 105 -3.24 23.89 -18.27
N ASP A 106 -4.29 24.67 -17.96
CA ASP A 106 -4.81 24.76 -16.60
C ASP A 106 -5.77 23.60 -16.30
N ILE A 107 -5.27 22.65 -15.51
CA ILE A 107 -6.03 21.51 -14.98
C ILE A 107 -7.23 22.01 -14.17
N ARG A 108 -8.44 21.63 -14.59
CA ARG A 108 -9.70 21.95 -13.89
C ARG A 108 -10.31 20.71 -13.26
N VAL A 109 -10.66 20.79 -11.98
CA VAL A 109 -11.10 19.64 -11.18
C VAL A 109 -12.36 20.01 -10.41
N SER A 110 -13.33 19.10 -10.39
CA SER A 110 -14.56 19.27 -9.61
C SER A 110 -14.29 19.13 -8.11
N PRO A 111 -14.88 19.97 -7.24
CA PRO A 111 -14.83 19.78 -5.78
C PRO A 111 -15.31 18.39 -5.32
N VAL A 112 -16.23 17.77 -6.07
CA VAL A 112 -16.72 16.41 -5.79
C VAL A 112 -15.63 15.37 -6.00
N MET A 113 -14.79 15.54 -7.03
CA MET A 113 -13.67 14.64 -7.30
C MET A 113 -12.57 14.79 -6.25
N LEU A 114 -12.33 16.02 -5.77
CA LEU A 114 -11.46 16.24 -4.62
C LEU A 114 -11.96 15.49 -3.38
N LEU A 115 -13.25 15.62 -3.05
CA LEU A 115 -13.87 14.94 -1.90
C LEU A 115 -13.80 13.42 -2.04
N LEU A 116 -14.06 12.89 -3.24
CA LEU A 116 -13.89 11.47 -3.56
C LEU A 116 -12.45 11.01 -3.33
N ARG A 117 -11.45 11.75 -3.85
CA ARG A 117 -10.03 11.39 -3.68
C ARG A 117 -9.57 11.47 -2.23
N LEU A 118 -10.06 12.44 -1.45
CA LEU A 118 -9.82 12.51 0.00
C LEU A 118 -10.45 11.31 0.73
N ARG A 119 -11.67 10.92 0.35
CA ARG A 119 -12.33 9.73 0.88
C ARG A 119 -11.47 8.50 0.60
N GLN A 120 -11.02 8.33 -0.63
CA GLN A 120 -10.20 7.18 -1.09
C GLN A 120 -8.77 7.15 -0.53
N MET A 121 -8.25 8.29 -0.10
CA MET A 121 -6.97 8.39 0.58
C MET A 121 -7.00 7.66 1.95
N CYS A 122 -8.20 7.50 2.55
CA CYS A 122 -8.37 6.87 3.86
C CYS A 122 -8.22 5.32 3.77
N PRO A 123 -7.51 4.66 4.70
CA PRO A 123 -7.33 3.20 4.68
C PRO A 123 -8.55 2.41 5.21
N VAL A 124 -9.74 3.02 5.25
CA VAL A 124 -10.94 2.51 5.94
C VAL A 124 -12.18 2.47 5.04
N GLN A 125 -12.00 2.15 3.75
CA GLN A 125 -13.06 2.22 2.73
C GLN A 125 -14.26 1.30 3.03
N ALA A 126 -14.01 0.04 3.39
CA ALA A 126 -15.04 -0.93 3.77
C ALA A 126 -15.80 -0.48 5.02
N SER A 127 -15.11 0.17 5.96
CA SER A 127 -15.75 0.77 7.15
C SER A 127 -16.72 1.87 6.76
N LEU A 128 -16.33 2.74 5.81
CA LEU A 128 -17.20 3.79 5.27
C LEU A 128 -18.37 3.20 4.46
N LEU A 129 -18.15 2.15 3.68
CA LEU A 129 -19.22 1.45 2.94
C LEU A 129 -20.20 0.76 3.89
N LEU A 130 -19.72 0.17 4.98
CA LEU A 130 -20.56 -0.40 6.03
C LEU A 130 -21.41 0.69 6.71
N GLU A 131 -20.85 1.87 6.95
CA GLU A 131 -21.59 3.03 7.45
C GLU A 131 -22.67 3.48 6.46
N MET A 132 -22.35 3.59 5.16
CA MET A 132 -23.34 3.88 4.11
C MET A 132 -24.46 2.84 4.08
N SER A 133 -24.13 1.54 4.18
CA SER A 133 -25.12 0.47 4.25
C SER A 133 -26.05 0.66 5.44
N ARG A 134 -25.52 0.94 6.64
CA ARG A 134 -26.35 1.19 7.83
C ARG A 134 -27.25 2.41 7.68
N CYS A 135 -26.76 3.47 7.04
CA CYS A 135 -27.56 4.66 6.73
C CYS A 135 -28.70 4.35 5.75
N MET A 136 -28.48 3.46 4.76
CA MET A 136 -29.54 2.98 3.88
C MET A 136 -30.56 2.11 4.64
N ASP A 137 -30.10 1.24 5.54
CA ASP A 137 -30.95 0.34 6.34
C ASP A 137 -31.86 1.08 7.31
N ALA A 138 -31.40 2.24 7.82
CA ALA A 138 -32.16 3.06 8.74
C ALA A 138 -33.31 3.84 8.07
N ARG A 139 -33.43 3.79 6.75
CA ARG A 139 -34.49 4.52 6.02
C ARG A 139 -35.85 3.85 6.20
N PRO A 140 -36.93 4.65 6.37
CA PRO A 140 -38.27 4.11 6.57
C PRO A 140 -38.89 3.50 5.29
N GLN A 141 -38.46 3.95 4.10
CA GLN A 141 -38.93 3.44 2.82
C GLN A 141 -37.72 3.12 1.93
N LEU A 142 -37.64 1.87 1.49
CA LEU A 142 -36.62 1.41 0.55
C LEU A 142 -37.15 1.58 -0.88
N PRO A 143 -36.37 2.19 -1.79
CA PRO A 143 -36.75 2.30 -3.20
C PRO A 143 -36.97 0.91 -3.81
N HIS A 144 -38.01 0.75 -4.63
CA HIS A 144 -38.22 -0.50 -5.37
C HIS A 144 -37.37 -0.46 -6.66
N PRO A 145 -36.81 -1.61 -7.13
CA PRO A 145 -36.03 -1.63 -8.37
C PRO A 145 -36.78 -1.08 -9.59
N CYS A 146 -38.11 -1.21 -9.62
CA CYS A 146 -38.94 -0.69 -10.71
C CYS A 146 -39.11 0.84 -10.71
N ASP A 147 -38.67 1.55 -9.67
CA ASP A 147 -38.86 3.00 -9.52
C ASP A 147 -37.87 3.80 -10.37
N SER A 148 -36.79 3.17 -10.86
CA SER A 148 -35.81 3.82 -11.72
C SER A 148 -35.37 2.93 -12.87
N ALA A 149 -34.93 3.54 -13.98
CA ALA A 149 -34.35 2.81 -15.10
C ALA A 149 -33.10 2.03 -14.68
N CYS A 150 -32.28 2.62 -13.80
CA CYS A 150 -31.11 1.98 -13.20
C CYS A 150 -31.50 0.76 -12.38
N GLY A 151 -32.52 0.86 -11.51
CA GLY A 151 -32.98 -0.26 -10.70
C GLY A 151 -33.49 -1.43 -11.55
N LYS A 152 -34.21 -1.15 -12.64
CA LYS A 152 -34.67 -2.17 -13.60
C LYS A 152 -33.50 -2.86 -14.31
N ALA A 153 -32.49 -2.09 -14.73
CA ALA A 153 -31.29 -2.64 -15.36
C ALA A 153 -30.52 -3.54 -14.39
N LEU A 154 -30.31 -3.08 -13.15
CA LEU A 154 -29.65 -3.85 -12.10
C LEU A 154 -30.42 -5.14 -11.76
N ALA A 155 -31.74 -5.06 -11.63
CA ALA A 155 -32.58 -6.24 -11.35
C ALA A 155 -32.50 -7.27 -12.48
N ARG A 156 -32.44 -6.83 -13.74
CA ARG A 156 -32.25 -7.72 -14.89
C ARG A 156 -30.90 -8.42 -14.83
N CYS A 157 -29.81 -7.68 -14.64
CA CYS A 157 -28.47 -8.26 -14.53
C CYS A 157 -28.37 -9.26 -13.35
N ALA A 158 -28.98 -8.94 -12.21
CA ALA A 158 -29.02 -9.84 -11.06
C ALA A 158 -29.80 -11.14 -11.36
N ALA A 159 -30.90 -11.07 -12.12
CA ALA A 159 -31.71 -12.23 -12.48
C ALA A 159 -31.03 -13.13 -13.54
N GLU A 160 -30.25 -12.54 -14.45
CA GLU A 160 -29.53 -13.27 -15.51
C GLU A 160 -28.32 -14.05 -14.97
N GLY A 161 -27.87 -13.77 -13.73
CA GLY A 161 -26.77 -14.49 -13.08
C GLY A 161 -25.42 -14.39 -13.80
N GLY A 162 -25.32 -13.53 -14.81
CA GLY A 162 -24.14 -13.35 -15.64
C GLY A 162 -23.06 -12.54 -14.94
N ARG A 163 -21.80 -12.92 -15.16
CA ARG A 163 -20.61 -12.14 -14.75
C ARG A 163 -20.33 -10.95 -15.68
N GLU A 164 -21.30 -10.55 -16.50
CA GLU A 164 -21.14 -9.46 -17.44
C GLU A 164 -21.37 -8.12 -16.75
N ALA A 165 -20.62 -7.10 -17.17
CA ALA A 165 -20.74 -5.78 -16.59
C ALA A 165 -22.08 -5.14 -16.95
N CYS A 166 -22.79 -4.64 -15.93
CA CYS A 166 -23.95 -3.79 -16.11
C CYS A 166 -23.48 -2.39 -16.52
N ILE A 167 -23.79 -1.99 -17.74
CA ILE A 167 -23.46 -0.67 -18.26
C ILE A 167 -24.59 0.29 -17.94
N LEU A 168 -24.32 1.29 -17.12
CA LEU A 168 -25.29 2.28 -16.68
C LEU A 168 -24.84 3.69 -17.07
N GLU A 169 -25.79 4.56 -17.39
CA GLU A 169 -25.49 5.98 -17.58
C GLU A 169 -25.10 6.61 -16.24
N ARG A 170 -23.92 7.24 -16.20
CA ARG A 170 -23.33 7.79 -14.98
C ARG A 170 -24.23 8.82 -14.32
N ALA A 171 -24.77 9.75 -15.12
CA ALA A 171 -25.66 10.80 -14.63
C ALA A 171 -26.90 10.21 -13.94
N THR A 172 -27.53 9.23 -14.59
CA THR A 172 -28.78 8.60 -14.12
C THR A 172 -28.57 7.80 -12.84
N VAL A 173 -27.43 7.08 -12.70
CA VAL A 173 -27.11 6.37 -11.45
C VAL A 173 -26.82 7.34 -10.31
N LEU A 174 -26.07 8.41 -10.56
CA LEU A 174 -25.77 9.42 -9.54
C LEU A 174 -27.03 10.14 -9.06
N ASP A 175 -27.90 10.57 -9.98
CA ASP A 175 -29.16 11.21 -9.63
C ASP A 175 -30.04 10.24 -8.82
N PHE A 176 -30.12 8.96 -9.22
CA PHE A 176 -30.84 7.95 -8.46
C PHE A 176 -30.29 7.74 -7.03
N LEU A 177 -28.97 7.59 -6.87
CA LEU A 177 -28.34 7.38 -5.55
C LEU A 177 -28.48 8.60 -4.64
N THR A 178 -28.36 9.80 -5.20
CA THR A 178 -28.50 11.05 -4.43
C THR A 178 -29.96 11.33 -4.06
N GLU A 179 -30.92 11.14 -4.97
CA GLU A 179 -32.34 11.43 -4.73
C GLU A 179 -33.02 10.34 -3.88
N SER A 180 -32.80 9.07 -4.23
CA SER A 180 -33.51 7.94 -3.59
C SER A 180 -32.83 7.47 -2.30
N TYR A 181 -31.50 7.53 -2.22
CA TYR A 181 -30.72 7.12 -1.06
C TYR A 181 -30.08 8.29 -0.29
N GLY A 182 -30.33 9.54 -0.70
CA GLY A 182 -29.84 10.75 -0.02
C GLY A 182 -28.32 10.82 0.13
N MET A 183 -27.60 10.08 -0.70
CA MET A 183 -26.15 10.07 -0.72
C MET A 183 -25.62 11.44 -1.17
N THR A 184 -24.45 11.80 -0.72
CA THR A 184 -23.62 12.82 -1.39
C THR A 184 -23.09 12.26 -2.70
N LEU A 185 -22.67 13.13 -3.60
CA LEU A 185 -22.08 12.68 -4.86
C LEU A 185 -20.77 11.90 -4.62
N SER A 186 -19.95 12.29 -3.63
CA SER A 186 -18.72 11.54 -3.34
C SER A 186 -18.99 10.12 -2.81
N GLU A 187 -20.07 9.94 -2.03
CA GLU A 187 -20.55 8.61 -1.59
C GLU A 187 -21.06 7.79 -2.77
N ALA A 188 -21.87 8.39 -3.62
CA ALA A 188 -22.41 7.72 -4.81
C ALA A 188 -21.28 7.25 -5.74
N PHE A 189 -20.28 8.11 -5.98
CA PHE A 189 -19.08 7.72 -6.73
C PHE A 189 -18.29 6.62 -6.03
N CYS A 190 -18.08 6.71 -4.73
CA CYS A 190 -17.37 5.70 -3.95
C CYS A 190 -18.05 4.32 -4.05
N LEU A 191 -19.38 4.26 -3.96
CA LEU A 191 -20.13 3.02 -4.12
C LEU A 191 -20.04 2.47 -5.56
N ILE A 192 -20.15 3.33 -6.57
CA ILE A 192 -20.02 2.93 -7.98
C ILE A 192 -18.62 2.36 -8.25
N GLU A 193 -17.56 3.02 -7.76
CA GLU A 193 -16.19 2.56 -7.94
C GLU A 193 -15.92 1.25 -7.18
N TYR A 194 -16.48 1.08 -5.98
CA TYR A 194 -16.40 -0.17 -5.23
C TYR A 194 -17.04 -1.36 -5.98
N CYS A 195 -18.14 -1.11 -6.69
CA CYS A 195 -18.81 -2.11 -7.52
C CYS A 195 -18.25 -2.17 -8.96
N SER A 196 -17.17 -1.46 -9.29
CA SER A 196 -16.64 -1.43 -10.65
C SER A 196 -15.92 -2.74 -11.01
N MET A 197 -16.09 -3.21 -12.25
CA MET A 197 -15.38 -4.38 -12.76
C MET A 197 -14.01 -4.06 -13.37
N GLY A 198 -13.52 -2.82 -13.28
CA GLY A 198 -12.19 -2.43 -13.79
C GLY A 198 -12.01 -2.54 -15.31
N LEU A 199 -13.11 -2.74 -16.06
CA LEU A 199 -13.12 -2.84 -17.52
C LEU A 199 -12.98 -1.47 -18.21
N SER A 200 -13.12 -0.39 -17.46
CA SER A 200 -12.79 0.95 -17.91
C SER A 200 -11.28 1.13 -17.75
N SER A 201 -10.54 1.12 -18.86
CA SER A 201 -9.17 1.60 -18.87
C SER A 201 -9.10 2.94 -18.14
N ALA A 202 -8.00 3.18 -17.42
CA ALA A 202 -7.69 4.35 -16.61
C ALA A 202 -7.62 5.69 -17.39
N SER A 203 -8.37 5.80 -18.48
CA SER A 203 -8.37 6.89 -19.46
C SER A 203 -9.79 7.32 -19.89
N SER A 204 -10.86 6.91 -19.18
CA SER A 204 -12.25 7.20 -19.60
C SER A 204 -13.11 7.89 -18.53
N SER A 205 -12.55 8.92 -17.87
CA SER A 205 -13.33 9.89 -17.08
C SER A 205 -14.33 10.69 -17.95
N SER A 206 -14.17 10.69 -19.27
CA SER A 206 -15.12 11.26 -20.26
C SER A 206 -16.25 10.31 -20.68
N SER A 207 -16.27 9.05 -20.22
CA SER A 207 -17.38 8.14 -20.56
C SER A 207 -18.67 8.59 -19.85
N SER A 208 -19.74 8.77 -20.61
CA SER A 208 -21.09 9.01 -20.08
C SER A 208 -21.66 7.80 -19.32
N THR A 209 -21.00 6.65 -19.39
CA THR A 209 -21.42 5.40 -18.77
C THR A 209 -20.39 4.84 -17.78
N VAL A 210 -20.85 3.98 -16.88
CA VAL A 210 -20.05 3.21 -15.92
C VAL A 210 -20.36 1.73 -16.07
N ALA A 211 -19.32 0.90 -15.98
CA ALA A 211 -19.41 -0.56 -16.02
C ALA A 211 -19.24 -1.11 -14.59
N VAL A 212 -20.30 -1.71 -14.05
CA VAL A 212 -20.35 -2.22 -12.67
C VAL A 212 -20.77 -3.67 -12.62
N ASP A 213 -20.42 -4.36 -11.54
CA ASP A 213 -21.05 -5.61 -11.16
C ASP A 213 -22.50 -5.31 -10.75
N GLY A 214 -23.43 -5.60 -11.67
CA GLY A 214 -24.83 -5.28 -11.49
C GLY A 214 -25.47 -6.08 -10.36
N ALA A 215 -25.07 -7.34 -10.16
CA ALA A 215 -25.60 -8.16 -9.08
C ALA A 215 -25.13 -7.65 -7.71
N TYR A 216 -23.86 -7.25 -7.61
CA TYR A 216 -23.28 -6.72 -6.38
C TYR A 216 -23.89 -5.37 -6.00
N LEU A 217 -24.00 -4.43 -6.94
CA LEU A 217 -24.67 -3.15 -6.70
C LEU A 217 -26.17 -3.33 -6.40
N TYR A 218 -26.85 -4.26 -7.08
CA TYR A 218 -28.24 -4.60 -6.78
C TYR A 218 -28.41 -5.10 -5.34
N ALA A 219 -27.55 -5.99 -4.87
CA ALA A 219 -27.57 -6.50 -3.50
C ALA A 219 -27.39 -5.36 -2.47
N PHE A 220 -26.41 -4.48 -2.70
CA PHE A 220 -26.18 -3.31 -1.84
C PHE A 220 -27.38 -2.38 -1.74
N LEU A 221 -28.11 -2.17 -2.82
CA LEU A 221 -29.21 -1.21 -2.86
C LEU A 221 -30.54 -1.81 -2.38
N TYR A 222 -30.86 -3.05 -2.77
CA TYR A 222 -32.23 -3.57 -2.67
C TYR A 222 -32.41 -4.79 -1.76
N GLN A 223 -31.36 -5.53 -1.41
CA GLN A 223 -31.49 -6.77 -0.64
C GLN A 223 -31.19 -6.55 0.83
N ARG A 224 -32.17 -6.86 1.70
CA ARG A 224 -32.05 -6.77 3.16
C ARG A 224 -32.61 -8.04 3.82
N PRO A 225 -31.83 -8.76 4.65
CA PRO A 225 -30.39 -8.55 4.92
C PRO A 225 -29.53 -8.73 3.67
N LEU A 226 -28.31 -8.18 3.69
CA LEU A 226 -27.34 -8.40 2.61
C LEU A 226 -27.06 -9.92 2.45
N PRO A 227 -26.90 -10.41 1.21
CA PRO A 227 -26.45 -11.78 0.95
C PRO A 227 -25.16 -12.13 1.69
N SER A 228 -24.97 -13.40 2.04
CA SER A 228 -23.86 -13.85 2.87
C SER A 228 -22.49 -13.59 2.26
N ASP A 229 -22.35 -13.74 0.94
CA ASP A 229 -21.14 -13.48 0.17
C ASP A 229 -20.76 -11.99 0.20
N VAL A 230 -21.74 -11.10 0.01
CA VAL A 230 -21.55 -9.64 0.10
C VAL A 230 -21.24 -9.24 1.55
N ARG A 231 -22.03 -9.74 2.50
CA ARG A 231 -21.92 -9.38 3.91
C ARG A 231 -20.61 -9.87 4.53
N PHE A 232 -20.21 -11.10 4.24
CA PHE A 232 -18.95 -11.68 4.71
C PHE A 232 -17.77 -10.86 4.21
N SER A 233 -17.69 -10.61 2.89
CA SER A 233 -16.61 -9.84 2.28
C SER A 233 -16.49 -8.44 2.91
N LEU A 234 -17.61 -7.75 3.10
CA LEU A 234 -17.64 -6.43 3.74
C LEU A 234 -17.15 -6.49 5.20
N LEU A 235 -17.67 -7.41 6.02
CA LEU A 235 -17.26 -7.53 7.43
C LEU A 235 -15.80 -7.95 7.60
N MET A 236 -15.31 -8.86 6.75
CA MET A 236 -13.92 -9.30 6.77
C MET A 236 -12.97 -8.18 6.31
N SER A 237 -13.40 -7.35 5.34
CA SER A 237 -12.64 -6.16 4.93
C SER A 237 -12.58 -5.12 6.04
N VAL A 238 -13.68 -4.87 6.77
CA VAL A 238 -13.66 -3.98 7.95
C VAL A 238 -12.73 -4.51 9.05
N PHE A 239 -12.75 -5.83 9.28
CA PHE A 239 -11.79 -6.47 10.18
C PHE A 239 -10.35 -6.21 9.73
N ALA A 240 -10.04 -6.42 8.45
CA ALA A 240 -8.70 -6.21 7.92
C ALA A 240 -8.26 -4.75 8.01
N GLU A 241 -9.13 -3.79 7.66
CA GLU A 241 -8.87 -2.34 7.78
C GLU A 241 -8.53 -1.90 9.19
N ALA A 242 -9.25 -2.40 10.18
CA ALA A 242 -9.01 -2.02 11.56
C ALA A 242 -7.67 -2.55 12.12
N VAL A 243 -7.22 -3.70 11.61
CA VAL A 243 -5.92 -4.30 11.94
C VAL A 243 -4.80 -3.60 11.17
N CYS A 244 -5.06 -3.22 9.92
CA CYS A 244 -4.15 -2.52 9.01
C CYS A 244 -4.20 -0.99 9.13
N ASP A 245 -4.67 -0.44 10.26
CA ASP A 245 -4.73 0.99 10.49
C ASP A 245 -3.32 1.55 10.80
N PRO A 246 -2.71 2.36 9.91
CA PRO A 246 -1.36 2.87 10.12
C PRO A 246 -1.27 3.89 11.27
N ASN A 247 -2.41 4.45 11.71
CA ASN A 247 -2.46 5.39 12.83
C ASN A 247 -2.75 4.70 14.18
N ARG A 248 -2.83 3.37 14.18
CA ARG A 248 -3.01 2.59 15.40
C ARG A 248 -1.83 2.82 16.35
N ALA A 249 -2.13 2.92 17.65
CA ALA A 249 -1.10 2.88 18.67
C ALA A 249 -0.55 1.46 18.83
N GLY A 250 0.76 1.29 18.63
CA GLY A 250 1.44 0.01 18.72
C GLY A 250 1.43 -0.77 17.39
N PRO A 251 1.55 -2.11 17.44
CA PRO A 251 1.62 -2.94 16.25
C PRO A 251 0.43 -2.77 15.30
N SER A 252 0.68 -2.88 13.99
CA SER A 252 -0.36 -2.91 12.94
C SER A 252 -0.13 -4.06 11.93
N GLY A 253 -1.11 -4.31 11.05
CA GLY A 253 -1.04 -5.35 10.02
C GLY A 253 -1.05 -6.77 10.58
N THR A 254 -0.46 -7.71 9.85
CA THR A 254 -0.33 -9.12 10.27
C THR A 254 0.35 -9.24 11.63
N PHE A 255 1.34 -8.38 11.90
CA PHE A 255 2.06 -8.42 13.19
C PHE A 255 1.13 -8.17 14.38
N ALA A 256 0.22 -7.20 14.28
CA ALA A 256 -0.80 -6.95 15.30
C ALA A 256 -1.77 -8.13 15.50
N LEU A 257 -2.20 -8.75 14.41
CA LEU A 257 -3.08 -9.92 14.47
C LEU A 257 -2.39 -11.09 15.16
N LEU A 258 -1.14 -11.38 14.83
CA LEU A 258 -0.36 -12.44 15.47
C LEU A 258 -0.13 -12.15 16.96
N GLU A 259 0.20 -10.92 17.34
CA GLU A 259 0.30 -10.55 18.74
C GLU A 259 -1.03 -10.70 19.49
N GLY A 260 -2.13 -10.26 18.89
CA GLY A 260 -3.47 -10.42 19.46
C GLY A 260 -3.82 -11.89 19.69
N LEU A 261 -3.54 -12.74 18.71
CA LEU A 261 -3.77 -14.18 18.81
C LEU A 261 -2.94 -14.85 19.91
N ARG A 262 -1.67 -14.45 20.07
CA ARG A 262 -0.78 -15.02 21.12
C ARG A 262 -1.21 -14.67 22.54
N ARG A 263 -2.00 -13.61 22.73
CA ARG A 263 -2.50 -13.18 24.06
C ARG A 263 -3.74 -13.96 24.50
N LEU A 264 -4.37 -14.71 23.59
CA LEU A 264 -5.62 -15.41 23.85
C LEU A 264 -5.37 -16.86 24.30
N SER A 265 -6.33 -17.39 25.05
CA SER A 265 -6.38 -18.83 25.37
C SER A 265 -6.95 -19.60 24.18
N LEU A 266 -6.08 -20.00 23.25
CA LEU A 266 -6.46 -20.76 22.05
C LEU A 266 -6.62 -22.25 22.36
N LYS A 267 -7.50 -22.93 21.61
CA LYS A 267 -7.62 -24.40 21.67
C LYS A 267 -6.62 -25.04 20.70
N PRO A 268 -5.67 -25.86 21.16
CA PRO A 268 -4.79 -26.60 20.27
C PRO A 268 -5.54 -27.74 19.61
N ASP A 269 -5.19 -28.06 18.36
CA ASP A 269 -5.63 -29.28 17.70
C ASP A 269 -4.47 -30.25 17.56
N LEU A 270 -4.62 -31.40 18.21
CA LEU A 270 -3.61 -32.47 18.23
C LEU A 270 -3.74 -33.42 17.02
N ASN A 271 -4.79 -33.28 16.19
CA ASN A 271 -5.17 -34.27 15.18
C ASN A 271 -5.16 -33.76 13.73
N VAL A 272 -4.88 -32.48 13.46
CA VAL A 272 -4.85 -31.94 12.09
C VAL A 272 -3.43 -31.97 11.51
N LYS A 273 -3.22 -32.86 10.53
CA LYS A 273 -2.09 -32.76 9.60
C LYS A 273 -2.46 -31.79 8.48
N PHE A 274 -2.03 -30.54 8.58
CA PHE A 274 -2.11 -29.63 7.43
C PHE A 274 -1.27 -30.18 6.28
N SER A 275 -1.83 -30.23 5.07
CA SER A 275 -1.03 -30.49 3.88
C SER A 275 -0.16 -29.25 3.63
N GLU A 276 1.14 -29.44 3.44
CA GLU A 276 2.13 -28.38 3.16
C GLU A 276 1.91 -27.66 1.80
N HIS A 277 0.71 -27.79 1.21
CA HIS A 277 0.38 -27.29 -0.13
C HIS A 277 -0.57 -26.08 -0.11
N THR A 278 -0.87 -25.49 1.05
CA THR A 278 -1.68 -24.27 1.11
C THR A 278 -0.78 -23.03 0.97
N SER A 279 -0.90 -22.41 -0.21
CA SER A 279 0.03 -21.47 -0.85
C SER A 279 -0.04 -20.01 -0.38
N VAL A 280 -0.50 -19.74 0.84
CA VAL A 280 -0.42 -18.39 1.38
C VAL A 280 0.72 -18.38 2.37
N CYS A 281 1.78 -17.62 2.08
CA CYS A 281 2.95 -17.42 2.92
C CYS A 281 2.56 -16.62 4.19
N ILE A 282 1.67 -17.22 4.99
CA ILE A 282 1.18 -16.68 6.23
C ILE A 282 2.20 -17.03 7.28
N ASP A 283 2.88 -16.01 7.75
CA ASP A 283 3.86 -16.08 8.82
C ASP A 283 3.19 -16.27 10.20
N ALA A 284 2.32 -17.28 10.33
CA ALA A 284 1.67 -17.59 11.59
C ALA A 284 2.64 -18.26 12.57
N GLY A 285 3.71 -18.87 12.06
CA GLY A 285 4.41 -19.94 12.76
C GLY A 285 3.55 -21.22 12.85
N ARG A 286 4.20 -22.38 12.84
CA ARG A 286 3.50 -23.69 12.86
C ARG A 286 2.63 -23.90 14.11
N GLU A 287 2.93 -23.20 15.21
CA GLU A 287 2.21 -23.32 16.48
C GLU A 287 0.82 -22.67 16.42
N LEU A 288 0.73 -21.43 15.93
CA LEU A 288 -0.55 -20.73 15.82
C LEU A 288 -1.44 -21.30 14.71
N SER A 289 -0.86 -21.85 13.63
CA SER A 289 -1.64 -22.44 12.53
C SER A 289 -2.50 -23.63 12.97
N ASN A 290 -2.08 -24.34 14.02
CA ASN A 290 -2.79 -25.51 14.56
C ASN A 290 -3.74 -25.16 15.71
N CYS A 291 -4.01 -23.87 15.91
CA CYS A 291 -4.87 -23.39 16.97
C CYS A 291 -6.25 -22.96 16.45
N PHE A 292 -7.23 -23.00 17.35
CA PHE A 292 -8.62 -22.66 17.08
C PHE A 292 -9.15 -21.62 18.06
N LEU A 293 -9.98 -20.73 17.53
CA LEU A 293 -10.71 -19.70 18.25
C LEU A 293 -12.11 -20.20 18.57
N THR A 294 -12.50 -20.10 19.84
CA THR A 294 -13.90 -20.12 20.25
C THR A 294 -14.58 -18.80 19.90
N ARG A 295 -15.92 -18.75 19.97
CA ARG A 295 -16.66 -17.49 19.80
C ARG A 295 -16.19 -16.41 20.77
N LEU A 296 -16.00 -16.75 22.05
CA LEU A 296 -15.59 -15.79 23.09
C LEU A 296 -14.19 -15.24 22.83
N SER A 297 -13.23 -16.10 22.50
CA SER A 297 -11.86 -15.65 22.16
C SER A 297 -11.83 -14.82 20.88
N PHE A 298 -12.73 -15.06 19.91
CA PHE A 298 -12.84 -14.21 18.72
C PHE A 298 -13.47 -12.85 19.04
N GLU A 299 -14.50 -12.80 19.87
CA GLU A 299 -15.08 -11.54 20.37
C GLU A 299 -14.03 -10.72 21.15
N GLU A 300 -13.21 -11.37 21.97
CA GLU A 300 -12.09 -10.75 22.69
C GLU A 300 -11.01 -10.23 21.72
N LEU A 301 -10.62 -11.04 20.72
CA LEU A 301 -9.70 -10.63 19.67
C LEU A 301 -10.18 -9.35 18.95
N CYS A 302 -11.45 -9.31 18.54
CA CYS A 302 -12.02 -8.15 17.86
C CYS A 302 -12.04 -6.89 18.75
N LYS A 303 -12.23 -7.08 20.06
CA LYS A 303 -12.19 -5.98 21.03
C LYS A 303 -10.77 -5.46 21.22
N ASP A 304 -9.80 -6.34 21.39
CA ASP A 304 -8.38 -5.99 21.54
C ASP A 304 -7.81 -5.34 20.28
N LEU A 305 -8.24 -5.84 19.13
CA LEU A 305 -7.91 -5.26 17.82
C LEU A 305 -8.74 -4.02 17.50
N ARG A 306 -9.70 -3.59 18.35
CA ARG A 306 -10.51 -2.39 18.15
C ARG A 306 -11.14 -2.34 16.75
N VAL A 307 -11.76 -3.46 16.37
CA VAL A 307 -12.26 -3.67 15.01
C VAL A 307 -13.37 -2.69 14.62
N GLY A 308 -14.15 -2.18 15.59
CA GLY A 308 -15.22 -1.24 15.31
C GLY A 308 -16.48 -1.87 14.73
N LEU A 309 -16.60 -3.21 14.78
CA LEU A 309 -17.83 -3.91 14.43
C LEU A 309 -18.77 -4.01 15.65
N LEU A 310 -20.07 -3.95 15.39
CA LEU A 310 -21.07 -4.22 16.42
C LEU A 310 -21.00 -5.68 16.85
N LEU A 311 -21.35 -6.00 18.10
CA LEU A 311 -21.29 -7.39 18.61
C LEU A 311 -22.07 -8.39 17.74
N LYS A 312 -23.22 -7.97 17.18
CA LYS A 312 -23.99 -8.79 16.24
C LYS A 312 -23.23 -9.10 14.95
N GLU A 313 -22.41 -8.17 14.48
CA GLU A 313 -21.61 -8.29 13.25
C GLU A 313 -20.35 -9.13 13.50
N VAL A 314 -19.73 -8.99 14.68
CA VAL A 314 -18.63 -9.86 15.11
C VAL A 314 -19.11 -11.32 15.16
N ARG A 315 -20.29 -11.58 15.74
CA ARG A 315 -20.90 -12.92 15.77
C ARG A 315 -21.23 -13.46 14.38
N GLN A 316 -21.70 -12.61 13.47
CA GLN A 316 -21.93 -12.97 12.08
C GLN A 316 -20.62 -13.33 11.37
N LEU A 317 -19.56 -12.53 11.54
CA LEU A 317 -18.24 -12.80 10.97
C LEU A 317 -17.67 -14.13 11.48
N PHE A 318 -17.80 -14.41 12.79
CA PHE A 318 -17.42 -15.70 13.36
C PHE A 318 -18.17 -16.87 12.70
N PHE A 319 -19.49 -16.72 12.52
CA PHE A 319 -20.31 -17.74 11.87
C PHE A 319 -19.87 -18.00 10.43
N TYR A 320 -19.56 -16.95 9.66
CA TYR A 320 -19.06 -17.10 8.29
C TYR A 320 -17.68 -17.77 8.24
N LEU A 321 -16.74 -17.36 9.09
CA LEU A 321 -15.39 -17.93 9.16
C LEU A 321 -15.37 -19.40 9.60
N ARG A 322 -16.36 -19.83 10.39
CA ARG A 322 -16.53 -21.24 10.79
C ARG A 322 -16.89 -22.13 9.60
N GLY A 323 -17.62 -21.58 8.63
CA GLY A 323 -18.20 -22.34 7.52
C GLY A 323 -19.14 -23.45 8.00
N GLU A 324 -19.17 -24.55 7.24
CA GLU A 324 -20.03 -25.73 7.49
C GLU A 324 -19.50 -26.68 8.58
N GLY A 325 -18.46 -26.28 9.32
CA GLY A 325 -17.87 -27.11 10.37
C GLY A 325 -18.86 -27.48 11.48
N HIS A 326 -18.83 -28.74 11.92
CA HIS A 326 -19.69 -29.26 13.00
C HIS A 326 -19.32 -28.71 14.40
N GLN A 327 -18.10 -28.18 14.56
CA GLN A 327 -17.63 -27.60 15.80
C GLN A 327 -17.76 -26.07 15.76
N GLU A 328 -18.17 -25.43 16.86
CA GLU A 328 -18.22 -23.97 17.00
C GLU A 328 -16.82 -23.35 17.20
N LEU A 329 -15.93 -23.59 16.24
CA LEU A 329 -14.54 -23.17 16.27
C LEU A 329 -14.10 -22.60 14.91
N VAL A 330 -13.28 -21.56 14.95
CA VAL A 330 -12.63 -20.97 13.75
C VAL A 330 -11.15 -21.31 13.80
N SER A 331 -10.63 -21.92 12.73
CA SER A 331 -9.19 -22.13 12.59
C SER A 331 -8.46 -20.80 12.47
N VAL A 332 -7.38 -20.63 13.22
CA VAL A 332 -6.49 -19.46 13.10
C VAL A 332 -5.92 -19.36 11.68
N HIS A 333 -5.60 -20.49 11.05
CA HIS A 333 -5.15 -20.53 9.67
C HIS A 333 -6.20 -19.94 8.72
N THR A 334 -7.47 -20.33 8.84
CA THR A 334 -8.57 -19.77 8.02
C THR A 334 -8.69 -18.27 8.22
N LEU A 335 -8.68 -17.78 9.47
CA LEU A 335 -8.74 -16.35 9.76
C LEU A 335 -7.59 -15.59 9.08
N LEU A 336 -6.37 -16.11 9.15
CA LEU A 336 -5.20 -15.46 8.55
C LEU A 336 -5.25 -15.51 7.00
N CYS A 337 -5.75 -16.59 6.41
CA CYS A 337 -5.98 -16.68 4.96
C CYS A 337 -6.97 -15.60 4.50
N GLU A 338 -8.12 -15.50 5.16
CA GLU A 338 -9.13 -14.51 4.80
C GLU A 338 -8.61 -13.09 5.09
N PHE A 339 -7.87 -12.88 6.19
CA PHE A 339 -7.27 -11.58 6.48
C PHE A 339 -6.30 -11.15 5.38
N THR A 340 -5.47 -12.08 4.88
CA THR A 340 -4.52 -11.80 3.79
C THR A 340 -5.25 -11.52 2.47
N ARG A 341 -6.37 -12.22 2.18
CA ARG A 341 -7.19 -11.95 0.99
C ARG A 341 -7.86 -10.59 1.02
N HIS A 342 -8.24 -10.14 2.21
CA HIS A 342 -8.87 -8.84 2.47
C HIS A 342 -7.88 -7.75 2.89
N PHE A 343 -6.57 -8.01 2.77
CA PHE A 343 -5.54 -7.08 3.22
C PHE A 343 -5.65 -5.75 2.45
N VAL A 344 -5.63 -4.64 3.18
CA VAL A 344 -5.90 -3.32 2.61
C VAL A 344 -4.83 -2.97 1.56
N PRO A 345 -5.23 -2.77 0.29
CA PRO A 345 -4.30 -2.37 -0.75
C PRO A 345 -3.89 -0.90 -0.57
N VAL A 346 -2.66 -0.59 -0.98
CA VAL A 346 -2.13 0.77 -1.01
C VAL A 346 -2.11 1.31 -2.43
N SER A 347 -2.38 2.60 -2.61
CA SER A 347 -2.27 3.25 -3.92
C SER A 347 -0.82 3.23 -4.42
N LYS A 348 -0.64 3.19 -5.74
CA LYS A 348 0.70 3.20 -6.35
C LYS A 348 1.52 4.43 -5.94
N SER A 349 0.88 5.60 -5.86
CA SER A 349 1.55 6.85 -5.47
C SER A 349 2.06 6.81 -4.03
N LEU A 350 1.23 6.33 -3.09
CA LEU A 350 1.64 6.21 -1.69
C LEU A 350 2.72 5.13 -1.50
N PHE A 351 2.61 4.02 -2.22
CA PHE A 351 3.62 2.96 -2.18
C PHE A 351 5.00 3.47 -2.62
N LEU A 352 5.07 4.28 -3.69
CA LEU A 352 6.32 4.89 -4.15
C LEU A 352 6.90 5.87 -3.11
N ILE A 353 6.05 6.67 -2.45
CA ILE A 353 6.48 7.55 -1.35
C ILE A 353 7.07 6.73 -0.21
N LEU A 354 6.42 5.64 0.18
CA LEU A 354 6.86 4.74 1.23
C LEU A 354 8.20 4.07 0.90
N GLU A 355 8.31 3.48 -0.28
CA GLU A 355 9.53 2.82 -0.79
C GLU A 355 10.73 3.78 -0.71
N GLU A 356 10.56 4.99 -1.24
CA GLU A 356 11.56 6.04 -1.29
C GLU A 356 11.88 6.59 0.10
N ALA A 357 10.89 6.70 1.00
CA ALA A 357 11.10 7.11 2.39
C ALA A 357 11.93 6.07 3.17
N VAL A 358 11.57 4.79 3.08
CA VAL A 358 12.28 3.68 3.74
C VAL A 358 13.71 3.58 3.23
N ARG A 359 13.92 3.66 1.91
CA ARG A 359 15.26 3.71 1.31
C ARG A 359 16.09 4.84 1.92
N ARG A 360 15.55 6.06 2.01
CA ARG A 360 16.29 7.21 2.60
C ARG A 360 16.61 7.03 4.08
N TYR A 361 15.73 6.42 4.88
CA TYR A 361 16.02 6.12 6.29
C TYR A 361 17.16 5.11 6.44
N VAL A 362 17.11 4.03 5.66
CA VAL A 362 18.13 2.98 5.65
C VAL A 362 19.48 3.54 5.20
N VAL A 363 19.51 4.28 4.08
CA VAL A 363 20.74 4.90 3.55
C VAL A 363 21.31 5.94 4.50
N LYS A 364 20.47 6.78 5.11
CA LYS A 364 20.92 7.78 6.09
C LYS A 364 21.62 7.13 7.29
N SER A 365 21.15 5.97 7.72
CA SER A 365 21.68 5.27 8.89
C SER A 365 22.89 4.38 8.57
N GLY A 366 22.90 3.74 7.40
CA GLY A 366 23.92 2.76 7.01
C GLY A 366 24.97 3.24 6.00
N GLY A 367 24.80 4.43 5.42
CA GLY A 367 25.67 4.98 4.37
C GLY A 367 25.62 4.18 3.07
N LEU A 368 26.72 4.19 2.31
CA LEU A 368 26.82 3.53 1.00
C LEU A 368 26.60 2.00 1.04
N LEU A 369 26.90 1.37 2.17
CA LEU A 369 26.73 -0.07 2.39
C LEU A 369 25.39 -0.44 3.02
N ALA A 370 24.46 0.51 3.18
CA ALA A 370 23.19 0.26 3.89
C ALA A 370 22.37 -0.88 3.27
N LEU A 371 22.16 -0.86 1.94
CA LEU A 371 21.37 -1.88 1.25
C LEU A 371 22.10 -3.24 1.14
N PRO A 372 23.42 -3.31 0.87
CA PRO A 372 24.17 -4.55 1.01
C PRO A 372 24.10 -5.15 2.43
N ARG A 373 24.22 -4.35 3.49
CA ARG A 373 24.08 -4.84 4.87
C ARG A 373 22.65 -5.31 5.16
N LEU A 374 21.64 -4.66 4.59
CA LEU A 374 20.26 -5.11 4.68
C LEU A 374 20.06 -6.50 4.06
N HIS A 375 20.69 -6.77 2.91
CA HIS A 375 20.69 -8.11 2.31
C HIS A 375 21.24 -9.17 3.29
N LEU A 376 22.34 -8.85 3.98
CA LEU A 376 23.01 -9.77 4.90
C LEU A 376 22.24 -10.00 6.21
N ALA A 377 21.51 -8.99 6.68
CA ALA A 377 20.71 -9.07 7.89
C ALA A 377 19.42 -9.90 7.70
N LEU A 378 18.99 -10.09 6.45
CA LEU A 378 17.78 -10.84 6.12
C LEU A 378 18.07 -12.32 5.85
N PRO A 379 17.20 -13.23 6.32
CA PRO A 379 17.33 -14.65 6.02
C PRO A 379 17.12 -14.91 4.52
N ALA A 380 17.66 -16.04 4.04
CA ALA A 380 17.35 -16.52 2.71
C ALA A 380 15.91 -17.06 2.64
N GLY A 381 15.24 -16.88 1.48
CA GLY A 381 13.86 -17.32 1.27
C GLY A 381 12.81 -16.34 1.80
N PRO A 382 11.56 -16.79 1.97
CA PRO A 382 10.47 -15.95 2.45
C PRO A 382 10.71 -15.40 3.85
N ILE A 383 10.49 -14.09 4.03
CA ILE A 383 10.76 -13.40 5.29
C ILE A 383 9.48 -13.29 6.13
N SER A 384 9.59 -13.70 7.39
CA SER A 384 8.56 -13.53 8.42
C SER A 384 8.27 -12.04 8.65
N ILE A 385 7.02 -11.64 8.92
CA ILE A 385 6.68 -10.23 9.18
C ILE A 385 7.44 -9.70 10.41
N ALA A 386 7.59 -10.53 11.44
CA ALA A 386 8.30 -10.15 12.66
C ALA A 386 9.80 -9.89 12.39
N THR A 387 10.48 -10.78 11.64
CA THR A 387 11.89 -10.57 11.27
C THR A 387 12.02 -9.40 10.31
N PHE A 388 11.09 -9.25 9.35
CA PHE A 388 11.11 -8.15 8.39
C PHE A 388 11.07 -6.78 9.08
N ILE A 389 10.12 -6.58 10.00
CA ILE A 389 10.01 -5.34 10.78
C ILE A 389 11.27 -5.16 11.63
N SER A 390 11.66 -6.16 12.42
CA SER A 390 12.82 -6.07 13.32
C SER A 390 14.11 -5.68 12.58
N VAL A 391 14.35 -6.25 11.40
CA VAL A 391 15.55 -5.96 10.60
C VAL A 391 15.49 -4.54 10.02
N LEU A 392 14.35 -4.08 9.52
CA LEU A 392 14.21 -2.71 9.02
C LEU A 392 14.31 -1.65 10.13
N ARG A 393 13.75 -1.92 11.31
CA ARG A 393 13.96 -1.08 12.50
C ARG A 393 15.44 -1.01 12.86
N GLY A 394 16.14 -2.15 12.88
CA GLY A 394 17.58 -2.22 13.10
C GLY A 394 18.42 -1.49 12.03
N ALA A 395 17.90 -1.42 10.80
CA ALA A 395 18.51 -0.67 9.69
C ALA A 395 18.22 0.85 9.74
N GLY A 396 17.47 1.33 10.73
CA GLY A 396 17.22 2.75 10.98
C GLY A 396 15.87 3.29 10.51
N VAL A 397 14.92 2.42 10.15
CA VAL A 397 13.55 2.85 9.83
C VAL A 397 12.80 3.19 11.12
N PRO A 398 12.33 4.44 11.33
CA PRO A 398 11.71 4.86 12.57
C PRO A 398 10.27 4.36 12.69
N GLU A 399 9.75 4.26 13.92
CA GLU A 399 8.36 3.91 14.24
C GLU A 399 7.30 4.81 13.57
N ALA A 400 7.70 5.99 13.09
CA ALA A 400 6.85 6.86 12.28
C ALA A 400 6.44 6.22 10.93
N VAL A 401 7.16 5.21 10.46
CA VAL A 401 6.70 4.30 9.41
C VAL A 401 6.05 3.12 10.12
N SER A 402 4.74 2.96 9.95
CA SER A 402 3.95 1.93 10.64
C SER A 402 4.29 0.51 10.17
N ASP A 403 3.96 -0.50 10.97
CA ASP A 403 4.22 -1.90 10.64
C ASP A 403 3.46 -2.37 9.40
N VAL A 404 2.21 -1.93 9.21
CA VAL A 404 1.42 -2.21 8.00
C VAL A 404 2.06 -1.62 6.74
N GLU A 405 2.70 -0.46 6.85
CA GLU A 405 3.44 0.13 5.74
C GLU A 405 4.66 -0.72 5.39
N LEU A 406 5.42 -1.17 6.39
CA LEU A 406 6.51 -2.13 6.15
C LEU A 406 5.99 -3.43 5.54
N GLU A 407 4.81 -3.90 5.95
CA GLU A 407 4.20 -5.08 5.36
C GLU A 407 3.83 -4.90 3.88
N TRP A 408 3.36 -3.72 3.45
CA TRP A 408 3.17 -3.44 2.03
C TRP A 408 4.46 -3.62 1.23
N LEU A 409 5.60 -3.17 1.77
CA LEU A 409 6.91 -3.40 1.16
C LEU A 409 7.26 -4.88 1.12
N ARG A 410 6.98 -5.63 2.19
CA ARG A 410 7.22 -7.09 2.25
C ARG A 410 6.46 -7.86 1.17
N PHE A 411 5.23 -7.47 0.85
CA PHE A 411 4.46 -8.13 -0.21
C PHE A 411 5.11 -7.99 -1.60
N LYS A 412 5.83 -6.90 -1.85
CA LYS A 412 6.60 -6.68 -3.10
C LYS A 412 8.04 -7.23 -3.00
N GLY A 413 8.67 -7.10 -1.84
CA GLY A 413 10.00 -7.61 -1.48
C GLY A 413 9.92 -8.89 -0.65
N GLN A 414 9.42 -9.97 -1.25
CA GLN A 414 9.09 -11.23 -0.56
C GLN A 414 10.31 -11.94 0.04
N ASP A 415 11.49 -11.67 -0.50
CA ASP A 415 12.78 -12.19 -0.06
C ASP A 415 13.81 -11.05 -0.04
N ARG A 416 14.99 -11.34 0.51
CA ARG A 416 16.07 -10.35 0.70
C ARG A 416 16.55 -9.73 -0.62
N GLU A 417 16.56 -10.49 -1.72
CA GLU A 417 17.05 -10.01 -3.02
C GLU A 417 16.04 -9.07 -3.65
N ARG A 418 14.76 -9.48 -3.69
CA ARG A 418 13.65 -8.66 -4.19
C ARG A 418 13.48 -7.38 -3.39
N LEU A 419 13.60 -7.44 -2.06
CA LEU A 419 13.52 -6.24 -1.22
C LEU A 419 14.63 -5.25 -1.55
N VAL A 420 15.87 -5.71 -1.64
CA VAL A 420 17.00 -4.81 -1.95
C VAL A 420 16.91 -4.28 -3.38
N LEU A 421 16.45 -5.08 -4.35
CA LEU A 421 16.19 -4.59 -5.71
C LEU A 421 15.08 -3.55 -5.76
N LEU A 422 14.00 -3.75 -5.01
CA LEU A 422 12.92 -2.79 -4.85
C LEU A 422 13.47 -1.48 -4.28
N LEU A 423 14.12 -1.53 -3.11
CA LEU A 423 14.71 -0.36 -2.47
C LEU A 423 15.88 0.26 -3.26
N SER A 424 16.44 -0.44 -4.24
CA SER A 424 17.48 0.13 -5.09
C SER A 424 16.91 1.00 -6.21
N GLY A 425 15.61 0.89 -6.50
CA GLY A 425 14.98 1.61 -7.61
C GLY A 425 15.60 1.29 -8.97
N GLU A 426 15.37 2.15 -9.96
CA GLU A 426 15.99 2.02 -11.28
C GLU A 426 17.52 2.18 -11.21
N PHE A 427 18.25 1.30 -11.90
CA PHE A 427 19.70 1.42 -11.98
C PHE A 427 20.06 2.35 -13.14
N PRO A 428 20.68 3.52 -12.91
CA PRO A 428 20.96 4.46 -13.98
C PRO A 428 21.84 3.82 -15.07
N THR A 429 21.41 3.87 -16.33
CA THR A 429 22.05 3.17 -17.45
C THR A 429 23.54 3.48 -17.60
N LYS A 430 23.95 4.73 -17.32
CA LYS A 430 25.36 5.14 -17.30
C LYS A 430 26.17 4.41 -16.23
N ARG A 431 25.61 4.27 -15.02
CA ARG A 431 26.25 3.56 -13.89
C ARG A 431 26.29 2.06 -14.17
N GLU A 432 25.23 1.50 -14.73
CA GLU A 432 25.19 0.09 -15.14
C GLU A 432 26.28 -0.23 -16.17
N ALA A 433 26.38 0.58 -17.24
CA ALA A 433 27.39 0.41 -18.28
C ALA A 433 28.81 0.46 -17.70
N LEU A 434 29.06 1.40 -16.77
CA LEU A 434 30.34 1.52 -16.09
C LEU A 434 30.69 0.27 -15.26
N VAL A 435 29.73 -0.26 -14.51
CA VAL A 435 29.93 -1.48 -13.69
C VAL A 435 30.17 -2.70 -14.59
N ARG A 436 29.43 -2.83 -15.70
CA ARG A 436 29.66 -3.90 -16.70
C ARG A 436 31.04 -3.79 -17.34
N GLN A 437 31.49 -2.57 -17.66
CA GLN A 437 32.82 -2.32 -18.20
C GLN A 437 33.92 -2.76 -17.20
N LEU A 438 33.78 -2.38 -15.93
CA LEU A 438 34.70 -2.80 -14.86
C LEU A 438 34.74 -4.33 -14.74
N PHE A 439 33.59 -5.00 -14.73
CA PHE A 439 33.54 -6.47 -14.69
C PHE A 439 34.28 -7.10 -15.88
N GLY A 440 34.07 -6.54 -17.08
CA GLY A 440 34.79 -6.97 -18.29
C GLY A 440 36.31 -6.79 -18.21
N GLN A 441 36.79 -5.73 -17.54
CA GLN A 441 38.23 -5.52 -17.30
C GLN A 441 38.79 -6.52 -16.27
N LEU A 442 38.06 -6.78 -15.18
CA LEU A 442 38.43 -7.77 -14.17
C LEU A 442 38.60 -9.17 -14.78
N LYS A 443 37.73 -9.54 -15.73
CA LYS A 443 37.85 -10.79 -16.52
C LYS A 443 39.13 -10.81 -17.35
N LYS A 444 39.45 -9.74 -18.08
CA LYS A 444 40.63 -9.65 -18.96
C LYS A 444 41.95 -9.75 -18.21
N LEU A 445 42.05 -9.14 -17.03
CA LEU A 445 43.28 -9.12 -16.23
C LEU A 445 43.66 -10.54 -15.72
N GLY A 446 42.75 -11.52 -15.78
CA GLY A 446 42.93 -12.85 -15.17
C GLY A 446 43.51 -13.91 -16.07
N ASN A 447 43.86 -13.59 -17.32
CA ASN A 447 44.19 -14.57 -18.36
C ASN A 447 43.17 -15.72 -18.46
N LEU A 448 41.91 -15.45 -18.10
CA LEU A 448 40.82 -16.42 -18.18
C LEU A 448 40.47 -16.62 -19.66
N ALA A 449 40.20 -17.87 -20.05
CA ALA A 449 39.76 -18.19 -21.40
C ALA A 449 38.60 -17.27 -21.80
N ARG A 450 38.55 -16.81 -23.06
CA ARG A 450 37.52 -15.87 -23.57
C ARG A 450 36.08 -16.32 -23.23
N GLU A 451 35.87 -17.62 -23.04
CA GLU A 451 34.59 -18.29 -22.78
C GLU A 451 34.14 -18.32 -21.31
N GLN A 452 34.99 -18.03 -20.31
CA GLN A 452 34.53 -18.03 -18.91
C GLN A 452 33.76 -16.75 -18.56
N GLU A 453 32.48 -16.86 -18.19
CA GLU A 453 31.61 -15.73 -17.82
C GLU A 453 31.76 -15.23 -16.37
N THR A 454 32.72 -15.79 -15.64
CA THR A 454 32.92 -15.55 -14.21
C THR A 454 34.32 -15.02 -13.88
N VAL A 455 34.47 -14.42 -12.70
CA VAL A 455 35.75 -13.93 -12.15
C VAL A 455 35.94 -14.49 -10.75
N GLU A 456 37.16 -14.88 -10.37
CA GLU A 456 37.45 -15.36 -9.01
C GLU A 456 37.24 -14.25 -7.96
N LEU A 457 36.42 -14.53 -6.95
CA LEU A 457 36.05 -13.58 -5.90
C LEU A 457 37.26 -13.07 -5.11
N GLY A 458 38.19 -13.97 -4.73
CA GLY A 458 39.40 -13.60 -4.00
C GLY A 458 40.22 -12.55 -4.74
N ARG A 459 40.23 -12.63 -6.07
CA ARG A 459 40.92 -11.69 -6.94
C ARG A 459 40.22 -10.33 -7.04
N VAL A 460 38.88 -10.32 -7.13
CA VAL A 460 38.10 -9.08 -7.07
C VAL A 460 38.35 -8.34 -5.75
N LEU A 461 38.35 -9.06 -4.63
CA LEU A 461 38.62 -8.48 -3.31
C LEU A 461 40.08 -7.99 -3.17
N GLY A 462 41.05 -8.72 -3.74
CA GLY A 462 42.46 -8.32 -3.72
C GLY A 462 42.77 -7.08 -4.59
N LEU A 463 41.98 -6.85 -5.65
CA LEU A 463 42.07 -5.65 -6.49
C LEU A 463 41.25 -4.47 -5.95
N PHE A 464 40.44 -4.69 -4.93
CA PHE A 464 39.57 -3.67 -4.33
C PHE A 464 40.28 -2.95 -3.18
N HIS A 465 40.51 -1.66 -3.39
CA HIS A 465 41.29 -0.74 -2.57
C HIS A 465 40.42 0.46 -2.13
N PRO A 466 39.43 0.27 -1.25
CA PRO A 466 38.52 1.33 -0.82
C PRO A 466 39.24 2.50 -0.13
N GLU A 467 40.41 2.25 0.46
CA GLU A 467 41.29 3.24 1.09
C GLU A 467 41.78 4.33 0.14
N LYS A 468 41.73 4.09 -1.17
CA LYS A 468 42.14 5.06 -2.20
C LYS A 468 41.07 6.11 -2.50
N VAL A 469 39.88 5.98 -1.93
CA VAL A 469 38.82 6.98 -1.98
C VAL A 469 38.99 7.90 -0.77
N GLU A 470 39.42 9.14 -0.99
CA GLU A 470 39.66 10.10 0.10
C GLU A 470 38.35 10.59 0.76
N GLY A 471 38.37 10.74 2.09
CA GLY A 471 37.31 11.38 2.87
C GLY A 471 36.33 10.42 3.55
N ALA A 472 35.39 10.98 4.32
CA ALA A 472 34.36 10.27 5.10
C ALA A 472 33.31 9.50 4.25
N LEU A 473 33.57 9.32 2.95
CA LEU A 473 32.66 8.74 1.97
C LEU A 473 32.62 7.21 2.01
N MET A 474 33.68 6.56 2.49
CA MET A 474 33.77 5.12 2.62
C MET A 474 33.94 4.79 4.11
N GLY A 475 33.11 3.88 4.65
CA GLY A 475 33.36 3.25 5.95
C GLY A 475 34.71 2.51 5.97
N GLY A 476 35.04 1.83 7.07
CA GLY A 476 36.32 1.12 7.19
C GLY A 476 36.57 0.10 6.06
N GLU A 477 37.81 0.00 5.58
CA GLU A 477 38.23 -0.92 4.50
C GLU A 477 37.79 -2.37 4.76
N GLU A 478 37.98 -2.85 5.99
CA GLU A 478 37.64 -4.21 6.42
C GLU A 478 36.14 -4.50 6.27
N ASP A 479 35.30 -3.50 6.55
CA ASP A 479 33.84 -3.62 6.50
C ASP A 479 33.36 -3.75 5.05
N TRP A 480 33.89 -2.94 4.14
CA TRP A 480 33.61 -3.09 2.71
C TRP A 480 34.00 -4.46 2.17
N ARG A 481 35.22 -4.91 2.45
CA ARG A 481 35.69 -6.23 2.00
C ARG A 481 34.86 -7.36 2.62
N HIS A 482 34.48 -7.24 3.89
CA HIS A 482 33.61 -8.20 4.56
C HIS A 482 32.25 -8.28 3.89
N VAL A 483 31.57 -7.14 3.71
CA VAL A 483 30.23 -7.08 3.10
C VAL A 483 30.27 -7.56 1.66
N MET A 484 31.24 -7.14 0.85
CA MET A 484 31.43 -7.65 -0.52
C MET A 484 31.62 -9.16 -0.53
N LYS A 485 32.48 -9.70 0.33
CA LYS A 485 32.72 -11.15 0.41
C LYS A 485 31.44 -11.92 0.75
N GLN A 486 30.63 -11.41 1.67
CA GLN A 486 29.38 -12.06 2.07
C GLN A 486 28.27 -11.93 1.02
N CYS A 487 28.18 -10.79 0.31
CA CYS A 487 27.21 -10.60 -0.77
C CYS A 487 27.57 -11.37 -2.04
N PHE A 488 28.86 -11.55 -2.32
CA PHE A 488 29.35 -12.25 -3.51
C PHE A 488 29.54 -13.75 -3.30
N GLY A 489 29.77 -14.19 -2.07
CA GLY A 489 29.95 -15.58 -1.74
C GLY A 489 28.62 -16.24 -1.38
N GLU A 490 28.03 -16.98 -2.33
CA GLU A 490 27.25 -18.15 -1.93
C GLU A 490 28.22 -19.12 -1.23
N LYS A 491 27.79 -19.78 -0.15
CA LYS A 491 28.65 -20.55 0.78
C LYS A 491 29.56 -21.61 0.12
N THR A 492 29.43 -21.87 -1.18
CA THR A 492 30.16 -22.89 -1.95
C THR A 492 30.85 -22.39 -3.24
N SER A 493 30.61 -21.16 -3.72
CA SER A 493 31.23 -20.67 -4.98
C SER A 493 32.30 -19.62 -4.72
N THR A 494 33.50 -19.86 -5.26
CA THR A 494 34.58 -18.85 -5.34
C THR A 494 34.53 -18.03 -6.62
N MET A 495 33.55 -18.30 -7.50
CA MET A 495 33.40 -17.66 -8.80
C MET A 495 32.22 -16.68 -8.79
N LEU A 496 32.49 -15.45 -9.20
CA LEU A 496 31.53 -14.33 -9.25
C LEU A 496 31.01 -14.14 -10.67
N THR A 497 29.70 -14.04 -10.84
CA THR A 497 29.05 -13.68 -12.12
C THR A 497 28.85 -12.17 -12.25
N CYS A 498 28.62 -11.69 -13.48
CA CYS A 498 28.32 -10.28 -13.74
C CYS A 498 27.05 -9.83 -13.01
N ASP A 499 26.03 -10.70 -12.91
CA ASP A 499 24.74 -10.36 -12.28
C ASP A 499 24.88 -10.11 -10.78
N HIS A 500 25.63 -10.94 -10.05
CA HIS A 500 25.91 -10.72 -8.62
C HIS A 500 26.74 -9.45 -8.40
N PHE A 501 27.69 -9.17 -9.30
CA PHE A 501 28.47 -7.94 -9.26
C PHE A 501 27.57 -6.71 -9.49
N LEU A 502 26.68 -6.76 -10.50
CA LEU A 502 25.72 -5.70 -10.80
C LEU A 502 24.73 -5.49 -9.67
N TYR A 503 24.22 -6.56 -9.06
CA TYR A 503 23.31 -6.50 -7.92
C TYR A 503 23.92 -5.69 -6.76
N PHE A 504 25.16 -6.00 -6.36
CA PHE A 504 25.85 -5.28 -5.29
C PHE A 504 26.04 -3.80 -5.63
N TRP A 505 26.55 -3.50 -6.83
CA TRP A 505 26.82 -2.12 -7.22
C TRP A 505 25.56 -1.31 -7.51
N ARG A 506 24.46 -1.95 -7.90
CA ARG A 506 23.14 -1.32 -7.95
C ARG A 506 22.69 -0.88 -6.55
N ALA A 507 22.85 -1.75 -5.54
CA ALA A 507 22.53 -1.43 -4.16
C ALA A 507 23.38 -0.27 -3.61
N VAL A 508 24.68 -0.25 -3.92
CA VAL A 508 25.57 0.88 -3.57
C VAL A 508 25.19 2.15 -4.33
N SER A 509 24.87 2.03 -5.62
CA SER A 509 24.43 3.16 -6.46
C SER A 509 23.19 3.84 -5.87
N ALA A 510 22.23 3.07 -5.39
CA ALA A 510 21.02 3.61 -4.78
C ALA A 510 21.29 4.41 -3.49
N ALA A 511 22.41 4.19 -2.82
CA ALA A 511 22.84 4.97 -1.66
C ALA A 511 23.67 6.23 -2.05
N CYS A 512 24.03 6.39 -3.33
CA CYS A 512 24.87 7.48 -3.82
C CYS A 512 24.08 8.44 -4.72
N SER A 513 23.84 9.67 -4.25
CA SER A 513 23.06 10.67 -4.98
C SER A 513 23.78 11.28 -6.18
N ASP A 514 25.12 11.25 -6.22
CA ASP A 514 25.92 11.92 -7.25
C ASP A 514 26.64 10.90 -8.17
N ASP A 515 26.45 11.05 -9.48
CA ASP A 515 27.07 10.20 -10.51
C ASP A 515 28.60 10.31 -10.54
N SER A 516 29.13 11.50 -10.29
CA SER A 516 30.57 11.74 -10.25
C SER A 516 31.21 11.04 -9.06
N VAL A 517 30.55 11.10 -7.90
CA VAL A 517 30.99 10.40 -6.68
C VAL A 517 30.96 8.90 -6.87
N PHE A 518 29.87 8.35 -7.42
CA PHE A 518 29.77 6.91 -7.71
C PHE A 518 30.88 6.44 -8.67
N THR A 519 31.12 7.21 -9.73
CA THR A 519 32.17 6.91 -10.72
C THR A 519 33.56 6.94 -10.07
N MET A 520 33.84 7.97 -9.26
CA MET A 520 35.12 8.07 -8.54
C MET A 520 35.34 6.92 -7.56
N ILE A 521 34.31 6.50 -6.81
CA ILE A 521 34.38 5.36 -5.90
C ILE A 521 34.81 4.11 -6.68
N LEU A 522 34.12 3.79 -7.77
CA LEU A 522 34.44 2.63 -8.60
C LEU A 522 35.86 2.71 -9.17
N TRP A 523 36.22 3.84 -9.76
CA TRP A 523 37.50 4.01 -10.45
C TRP A 523 38.69 3.96 -9.52
N ARG A 524 38.65 4.68 -8.40
CA ARG A 524 39.74 4.71 -7.43
C ARG A 524 39.85 3.39 -6.68
N SER A 525 38.72 2.78 -6.30
CA SER A 525 38.75 1.51 -5.56
C SER A 525 39.31 0.36 -6.39
N PHE A 526 39.18 0.37 -7.72
CA PHE A 526 39.77 -0.66 -8.60
C PHE A 526 41.01 -0.18 -9.38
N ASN A 527 41.53 1.02 -9.10
CA ASN A 527 42.68 1.60 -9.81
C ASN A 527 42.53 1.65 -11.33
N MET A 528 41.33 1.96 -11.83
CA MET A 528 41.05 2.03 -13.26
C MET A 528 41.71 3.23 -13.98
N HIS A 529 42.41 4.10 -13.24
CA HIS A 529 43.20 5.21 -13.80
C HIS A 529 44.61 4.81 -14.26
N SER A 530 45.07 3.62 -13.91
CA SER A 530 46.49 3.21 -14.05
C SER A 530 46.78 2.32 -15.26
N SER A 531 45.89 2.26 -16.26
CA SER A 531 46.19 1.58 -17.52
C SER A 531 47.03 2.47 -18.42
N HIS A 532 48.35 2.39 -18.25
CA HIS A 532 49.36 2.71 -19.26
C HIS A 532 50.15 1.44 -19.62
#